data_AF-A0AAN7P0Z5-F1
#
_entry.id   AF-A0AAN7P0Z5-F1
#
_cell.length_a   1.000
_cell.length_b   1.000
_cell.length_c   1.000
_cell.angle_alpha   90.00
_cell.angle_beta   90.00
_cell.angle_gamma   90.00
#
_symmetry.space_group_name_H-M   'P 1'
#
loop_
_entity.id
_entity.type
_entity.pdbx_description
1 polymer ?
#
loop_
_entity_poly.entity_id
_entity_poly.type
_entity_poly.pdbx_seq_one_letter_code
_entity_poly.pdbx_strand_id
1 'polypeptide(L)'
;MSEEYRILDVDWLHSIWRPDCFFKNAKSVTFHEMTIPNHYLWLYHDKTLLYMSKLTLVLSCAMKFESYPHDTQICSMMIESLSHTDHDLIFIWNVTNPLVVNPDIELPQLDISNNYTADCTIEYSTGNFTCLAVVFNLRRRLGYHLFHTYIPSALIVVMSWISFWIKPEAIPARVTLGVTSLLTLATQNTQSQQSLPPVSYVKAIDVWMSSCSVFVFLSLMEFAVVNNYMGPVATKAMKGYSDEDINLETNNFRAVERPCFESQTQYDTFCHSRSTAICIDQFSRFFFPFSFFILNVVYWCTFL
;
A
#
# COMPACT_ATOMS: atom_id res chain seq x y z
N MET A 1 -60.62 12.68 -2.44
CA MET A 1 -59.14 12.61 -2.36
C MET A 1 -58.63 12.88 -3.76
N SER A 2 -58.68 14.15 -4.19
CA SER A 2 -58.21 14.56 -5.51
C SER A 2 -56.69 14.47 -5.50
N GLU A 3 -56.12 13.68 -6.40
CA GLU A 3 -54.67 13.63 -6.57
C GLU A 3 -54.16 15.05 -6.84
N GLU A 4 -53.27 15.54 -5.97
CA GLU A 4 -52.75 16.93 -6.04
C GLU A 4 -51.84 17.16 -7.26
N TYR A 5 -51.53 16.10 -8.01
CA TYR A 5 -50.63 16.08 -9.16
C TYR A 5 -51.17 15.22 -10.30
N ARG A 6 -50.67 15.47 -11.51
CA ARG A 6 -50.90 14.65 -12.71
C ARG A 6 -49.57 14.14 -13.25
N ILE A 7 -49.51 12.83 -13.52
CA ILE A 7 -48.36 12.21 -14.19
C ILE A 7 -48.46 12.51 -15.69
N LEU A 8 -47.39 13.06 -16.27
CA LEU A 8 -47.28 13.35 -17.69
C LEU A 8 -46.51 12.24 -18.41
N ASP A 9 -46.86 12.02 -19.67
CA ASP A 9 -46.14 11.10 -20.54
C ASP A 9 -44.76 11.67 -20.91
N VAL A 10 -43.80 10.78 -21.19
CA VAL A 10 -42.39 11.13 -21.44
C VAL A 10 -42.24 11.96 -22.71
N ASP A 11 -43.13 11.81 -23.68
CA ASP A 11 -43.14 12.61 -24.92
C ASP A 11 -43.29 14.12 -24.68
N TRP A 12 -43.89 14.53 -23.55
CA TRP A 12 -43.99 15.93 -23.18
C TRP A 12 -42.62 16.59 -22.93
N LEU A 13 -41.57 15.81 -22.67
CA LEU A 13 -40.20 16.32 -22.55
C LEU A 13 -39.70 17.00 -23.83
N HIS A 14 -40.29 16.71 -24.99
CA HIS A 14 -39.98 17.40 -26.25
C HIS A 14 -40.71 18.74 -26.40
N SER A 15 -41.79 18.96 -25.66
CA SER A 15 -42.64 20.15 -25.76
C SER A 15 -42.43 21.15 -24.61
N ILE A 16 -41.71 20.76 -23.57
CA ILE A 16 -41.49 21.55 -22.35
C ILE A 16 -40.01 21.94 -22.26
N TRP A 17 -39.74 23.17 -21.84
CA TRP A 17 -38.38 23.60 -21.56
C TRP A 17 -37.80 22.85 -20.36
N ARG A 18 -36.54 22.42 -20.47
CA ARG A 18 -35.82 21.73 -19.40
C ARG A 18 -34.48 22.42 -19.13
N PRO A 19 -34.04 22.54 -17.87
CA PRO A 19 -32.75 23.11 -17.55
C PRO A 19 -31.62 22.25 -18.14
N ASP A 20 -30.57 22.91 -18.60
CA ASP A 20 -29.39 22.30 -19.21
C ASP A 20 -28.36 21.90 -18.14
N CYS A 21 -28.72 20.89 -17.36
CA CYS A 21 -27.83 20.31 -16.35
C CYS A 21 -26.81 19.37 -17.00
N PHE A 22 -25.52 19.55 -16.72
CA PHE A 22 -24.48 18.59 -17.09
C PHE A 22 -23.55 18.29 -15.90
N PHE A 23 -22.92 17.11 -15.95
CA PHE A 23 -21.98 16.69 -14.92
C PHE A 23 -20.55 17.08 -15.30
N LYS A 24 -20.02 18.13 -14.67
CA LYS A 24 -18.73 18.74 -15.02
C LYS A 24 -17.56 17.75 -15.01
N ASN A 25 -17.54 16.82 -14.06
CA ASN A 25 -16.50 15.81 -13.93
C ASN A 25 -16.91 14.42 -14.45
N ALA A 26 -18.00 14.29 -15.19
CA ALA A 26 -18.35 13.01 -15.79
C ALA A 26 -17.44 12.68 -16.99
N LYS A 27 -16.89 11.47 -16.99
CA LYS A 27 -16.22 10.87 -18.15
C LYS A 27 -17.22 10.16 -19.07
N SER A 28 -18.28 9.60 -18.49
CA SER A 28 -19.37 8.95 -19.21
C SER A 28 -20.66 9.05 -18.40
N VAL A 29 -21.78 9.23 -19.11
CA VAL A 29 -23.12 9.33 -18.55
C VAL A 29 -24.01 8.37 -19.34
N THR A 30 -24.68 7.46 -18.66
CA THR A 30 -25.61 6.51 -19.27
C THR A 30 -27.01 6.68 -18.72
N PHE A 31 -27.95 6.88 -19.63
CA PHE A 31 -29.39 6.95 -19.34
C PHE A 31 -29.96 5.53 -19.39
N HIS A 32 -30.85 5.19 -18.47
CA HIS A 32 -31.45 3.86 -18.40
C HIS A 32 -32.78 3.78 -19.15
N GLU A 33 -32.77 3.12 -20.29
CA GLU A 33 -33.95 2.79 -21.10
C GLU A 33 -34.25 1.28 -20.98
N MET A 34 -34.86 0.84 -19.87
CA MET A 34 -35.30 -0.57 -19.74
C MET A 34 -36.83 -0.64 -19.75
N THR A 35 -37.38 -1.20 -20.84
CA THR A 35 -38.81 -1.46 -21.11
C THR A 35 -39.70 -0.20 -21.20
N ILE A 36 -39.52 0.77 -20.31
CA ILE A 36 -40.08 2.12 -20.33
C ILE A 36 -38.94 3.07 -19.93
N PRO A 37 -38.73 4.21 -20.60
CA PRO A 37 -37.73 5.19 -20.19
C PRO A 37 -37.91 5.57 -18.72
N ASN A 38 -36.85 5.48 -17.91
CA ASN A 38 -36.89 5.80 -16.46
C ASN A 38 -36.88 7.32 -16.22
N HIS A 39 -37.83 8.00 -16.84
CA HIS A 39 -38.10 9.41 -16.71
C HIS A 39 -39.50 9.55 -16.13
N TYR A 40 -39.61 10.27 -15.02
CA TYR A 40 -40.89 10.56 -14.38
C TYR A 40 -41.10 12.07 -14.40
N LEU A 41 -42.27 12.50 -14.86
CA LEU A 41 -42.66 13.90 -14.93
C LEU A 41 -44.01 14.07 -14.23
N TRP A 42 -44.02 14.79 -13.11
CA TRP A 42 -45.25 15.13 -12.38
C TRP A 42 -45.52 16.63 -12.46
N LEU A 43 -46.76 16.99 -12.80
CA LEU A 43 -47.25 18.36 -12.80
C LEU A 43 -48.21 18.55 -11.63
N TYR A 44 -47.85 19.44 -10.72
CA TYR A 44 -48.70 19.82 -9.58
C TYR A 44 -49.67 20.95 -9.96
N HIS A 45 -50.74 21.12 -9.19
CA HIS A 45 -51.73 22.18 -9.40
C HIS A 45 -51.16 23.60 -9.26
N ASP A 46 -50.10 23.76 -8.47
CA ASP A 46 -49.36 25.01 -8.31
C ASP A 46 -48.42 25.33 -9.49
N LYS A 47 -48.47 24.51 -10.56
CA LYS A 47 -47.65 24.59 -11.77
C LYS A 47 -46.18 24.23 -11.54
N THR A 48 -45.84 23.64 -10.40
CA THR A 48 -44.50 23.08 -10.19
C THR A 48 -44.37 21.77 -10.97
N LEU A 49 -43.17 21.55 -11.51
CA LEU A 49 -42.81 20.35 -12.25
C LEU A 49 -41.76 19.58 -11.46
N LEU A 50 -42.04 18.31 -11.18
CA LEU A 50 -41.05 17.36 -10.68
C LEU A 50 -40.59 16.49 -11.83
N TYR A 51 -39.29 16.55 -12.11
CA TYR A 51 -38.63 15.69 -13.09
C TYR A 51 -37.62 14.79 -12.39
N MET A 52 -37.73 13.49 -12.57
CA MET A 52 -36.80 12.50 -12.05
C MET A 52 -36.26 11.64 -13.17
N SER A 53 -34.95 11.39 -13.16
CA SER A 53 -34.30 10.50 -14.11
C SER A 53 -33.28 9.63 -13.40
N LYS A 54 -33.21 8.36 -13.79
CA LYS A 54 -32.19 7.42 -13.30
C LYS A 54 -30.99 7.42 -14.23
N LEU A 55 -29.82 7.71 -13.67
CA LEU A 55 -28.56 7.82 -14.40
C LEU A 55 -27.50 6.89 -13.79
N THR A 56 -26.63 6.35 -14.63
CA THR A 56 -25.35 5.79 -14.19
C THR A 56 -24.24 6.72 -14.68
N LEU A 57 -23.35 7.09 -13.75
CA LEU A 57 -22.33 8.10 -13.99
C LEU A 57 -20.94 7.51 -13.72
N VAL A 58 -20.03 7.71 -14.66
CA VAL A 58 -18.60 7.47 -14.45
C VAL A 58 -17.94 8.81 -14.22
N LEU A 59 -17.63 9.11 -12.95
CA LEU A 59 -17.07 10.40 -12.54
C LEU A 59 -15.54 10.36 -12.45
N SER A 60 -14.90 11.49 -12.74
CA SER A 60 -13.49 11.72 -12.50
C SER A 60 -13.28 12.28 -11.09
N CYS A 61 -12.36 11.68 -10.34
CA CYS A 61 -11.97 12.11 -9.01
C CYS A 61 -10.44 12.11 -8.90
N ALA A 62 -9.87 13.23 -8.47
CA ALA A 62 -8.44 13.37 -8.24
C ALA A 62 -8.08 12.88 -6.83
N MET A 63 -7.60 11.64 -6.74
CA MET A 63 -7.26 11.00 -5.47
C MET A 63 -5.83 11.32 -5.03
N LYS A 64 -5.58 11.33 -3.72
CA LYS A 64 -4.25 11.53 -3.10
C LYS A 64 -3.84 10.28 -2.32
N PHE A 65 -2.74 9.64 -2.70
CA PHE A 65 -2.33 8.34 -2.17
C PHE A 65 -1.16 8.41 -1.17
N GLU A 66 -0.86 9.58 -0.60
CA GLU A 66 0.27 9.76 0.34
C GLU A 66 0.21 8.79 1.52
N SER A 67 -0.97 8.65 2.12
CA SER A 67 -1.21 7.73 3.25
C SER A 67 -1.73 6.35 2.83
N TYR A 68 -1.62 5.96 1.56
CA TYR A 68 -2.13 4.66 1.08
C TYR A 68 -1.47 3.48 1.82
N PRO A 69 -2.24 2.49 2.34
CA PRO A 69 -3.69 2.26 2.17
C PRO A 69 -4.59 2.81 3.30
N HIS A 70 -4.06 3.61 4.22
CA HIS A 70 -4.79 4.28 5.31
C HIS A 70 -5.51 5.56 4.87
N ASP A 71 -5.72 5.72 3.57
CA ASP A 71 -6.21 6.93 2.94
C ASP A 71 -7.72 7.10 3.07
N THR A 72 -8.12 8.37 3.12
CA THR A 72 -9.51 8.80 2.91
C THR A 72 -9.53 9.69 1.67
N GLN A 73 -10.32 9.29 0.67
CA GLN A 73 -10.46 10.01 -0.59
C GLN A 73 -11.70 10.88 -0.57
N ILE A 74 -11.57 12.10 -1.08
CA ILE A 74 -12.68 13.04 -1.20
C ILE A 74 -13.05 13.12 -2.68
N CYS A 75 -14.21 12.58 -3.03
CA CYS A 75 -14.70 12.59 -4.40
C CYS A 75 -16.00 13.38 -4.48
N SER A 76 -16.09 14.28 -5.45
CA SER A 76 -17.28 15.08 -5.68
C SER A 76 -18.01 14.66 -6.95
N MET A 77 -19.32 14.83 -6.95
CA MET A 77 -20.17 14.87 -8.14
C MET A 77 -20.59 16.32 -8.32
N MET A 78 -20.28 16.92 -9.46
CA MET A 78 -20.59 18.34 -9.74
C MET A 78 -21.60 18.45 -10.86
N ILE A 79 -22.68 19.19 -10.62
CA ILE A 79 -23.77 19.47 -11.54
C ILE A 79 -23.73 20.97 -11.84
N GLU A 80 -23.54 21.34 -13.10
CA GLU A 80 -23.35 22.72 -13.55
C GLU A 80 -24.32 23.02 -14.71
N SER A 81 -24.69 24.30 -14.90
CA SER A 81 -25.44 24.73 -16.07
C SER A 81 -24.51 24.86 -17.27
N LEU A 82 -24.93 24.37 -18.45
CA LEU A 82 -24.06 24.35 -19.63
C LEU A 82 -23.98 25.71 -20.34
N SER A 83 -25.11 26.39 -20.49
CA SER A 83 -25.27 27.54 -21.38
C SER A 83 -25.84 28.76 -20.66
N HIS A 84 -26.61 28.55 -19.59
CA HIS A 84 -27.26 29.61 -18.83
C HIS A 84 -26.40 30.09 -17.66
N THR A 85 -26.30 31.41 -17.52
CA THR A 85 -25.63 32.07 -16.38
C THR A 85 -26.54 32.10 -15.15
N ASP A 86 -25.98 32.50 -14.01
CA ASP A 86 -26.70 32.67 -12.75
C ASP A 86 -27.85 33.69 -12.80
N HIS A 87 -27.89 34.56 -13.81
CA HIS A 87 -29.01 35.47 -14.05
C HIS A 87 -30.26 34.78 -14.62
N ASP A 88 -30.08 33.70 -15.39
CA ASP A 88 -31.18 33.00 -16.07
C ASP A 88 -31.58 31.72 -15.34
N LEU A 89 -30.62 31.04 -14.71
CA LEU A 89 -30.81 29.73 -14.08
C LEU A 89 -29.97 29.62 -12.80
N ILE A 90 -30.63 29.28 -11.69
CA ILE A 90 -29.98 29.04 -10.40
C ILE A 90 -30.35 27.65 -9.90
N PHE A 91 -29.34 26.85 -9.57
CA PHE A 91 -29.53 25.56 -8.92
C PHE A 91 -29.53 25.72 -7.40
N ILE A 92 -30.52 25.12 -6.76
CA ILE A 92 -30.68 25.19 -5.30
C ILE A 92 -30.99 23.78 -4.79
N TRP A 93 -30.25 23.37 -3.75
CA TRP A 93 -30.54 22.13 -3.04
C TRP A 93 -31.88 22.20 -2.33
N ASN A 94 -32.62 21.08 -2.31
CA ASN A 94 -33.84 21.00 -1.52
C ASN A 94 -33.51 21.19 -0.03
N VAL A 95 -34.22 22.10 0.64
CA VAL A 95 -33.97 22.48 2.04
C VAL A 95 -34.20 21.30 3.01
N THR A 96 -35.12 20.40 2.68
CA THR A 96 -35.51 19.29 3.57
C THR A 96 -34.60 18.08 3.43
N ASN A 97 -34.44 17.55 2.21
CA ASN A 97 -33.66 16.35 1.92
C ASN A 97 -32.89 16.54 0.60
N PRO A 98 -31.70 17.16 0.63
CA PRO A 98 -30.94 17.45 -0.57
C PRO A 98 -30.23 16.22 -1.14
N LEU A 99 -29.90 15.25 -0.27
CA LEU A 99 -29.20 14.03 -0.63
C LEU A 99 -29.76 12.86 0.19
N VAL A 100 -30.15 11.78 -0.48
CA VAL A 100 -30.55 10.53 0.14
C VAL A 100 -29.65 9.43 -0.39
N VAL A 101 -28.87 8.82 0.49
CA VAL A 101 -28.02 7.66 0.19
C VAL A 101 -28.66 6.43 0.80
N ASN A 102 -28.66 5.31 0.05
CA ASN A 102 -29.18 4.05 0.56
C ASN A 102 -28.27 3.57 1.72
N PRO A 103 -28.81 3.32 2.94
CA PRO A 103 -28.03 2.87 4.08
C PRO A 103 -27.43 1.46 3.91
N ASP A 104 -28.02 0.63 3.05
CA ASP A 104 -27.57 -0.75 2.82
C ASP A 104 -26.45 -0.86 1.78
N ILE A 105 -25.94 0.28 1.27
CA ILE A 105 -24.91 0.27 0.24
C ILE A 105 -23.56 -0.09 0.86
N GLU A 106 -23.02 -1.24 0.47
CA GLU A 106 -21.69 -1.68 0.88
C GLU A 106 -20.76 -1.75 -0.33
N LEU A 107 -19.60 -1.10 -0.20
CA LEU A 107 -18.54 -1.14 -1.19
C LEU A 107 -17.46 -2.13 -0.74
N PRO A 108 -16.93 -3.01 -1.63
CA PRO A 108 -15.96 -4.03 -1.21
C PRO A 108 -14.62 -3.49 -0.69
N GLN A 109 -14.12 -2.40 -1.28
CA GLN A 109 -12.77 -1.85 -0.98
C GLN A 109 -12.80 -0.53 -0.21
N LEU A 110 -13.91 0.21 -0.32
CA LEU A 110 -14.08 1.55 0.23
C LEU A 110 -15.31 1.55 1.14
N ASP A 111 -15.45 2.61 1.92
CA ASP A 111 -16.61 2.82 2.77
C ASP A 111 -17.00 4.30 2.71
N ILE A 112 -18.29 4.59 2.68
CA ILE A 112 -18.78 5.97 2.64
C ILE A 112 -18.80 6.48 4.08
N SER A 113 -17.70 7.14 4.48
CA SER A 113 -17.54 7.62 5.85
C SER A 113 -18.43 8.81 6.16
N ASN A 114 -18.57 9.75 5.23
CA ASN A 114 -19.38 10.96 5.33
C ASN A 114 -19.77 11.43 3.94
N ASN A 115 -20.90 12.12 3.84
CA ASN A 115 -21.34 12.81 2.63
C ASN A 115 -21.93 14.17 3.00
N TYR A 116 -21.79 15.14 2.12
CA TYR A 116 -22.38 16.47 2.29
C TYR A 116 -22.61 17.14 0.95
N THR A 117 -23.51 18.12 0.94
CA THR A 117 -23.78 18.96 -0.23
C THR A 117 -23.01 20.27 -0.14
N ALA A 118 -22.62 20.82 -1.28
CA ALA A 118 -21.88 22.06 -1.40
C ALA A 118 -22.33 22.84 -2.64
N ASP A 119 -22.00 24.13 -2.66
CA ASP A 119 -22.12 25.01 -3.81
C ASP A 119 -20.73 25.15 -4.45
N CYS A 120 -20.65 25.00 -5.77
CA CYS A 120 -19.42 25.05 -6.57
C CYS A 120 -19.50 26.10 -7.68
N THR A 121 -20.42 27.06 -7.57
CA THR A 121 -20.61 28.16 -8.53
C THR A 121 -19.28 28.84 -8.81
N ILE A 122 -18.97 29.00 -10.10
CA ILE A 122 -17.67 29.46 -10.57
C ILE A 122 -17.83 30.50 -11.68
N GLU A 123 -16.95 31.51 -11.61
CA GLU A 123 -16.86 32.55 -12.62
C GLU A 123 -15.95 32.09 -13.77
N TYR A 124 -16.49 32.08 -14.97
CA TYR A 124 -15.75 31.89 -16.22
C TYR A 124 -15.63 33.22 -16.97
N SER A 125 -14.78 33.25 -18.00
CA SER A 125 -14.60 34.40 -18.89
C SER A 125 -15.91 34.87 -19.55
N THR A 126 -16.89 33.98 -19.68
CA THR A 126 -18.20 34.23 -20.30
C THR A 126 -19.29 34.64 -19.30
N GLY A 127 -19.03 34.56 -18.00
CA GLY A 127 -20.00 34.85 -16.94
C GLY A 127 -19.95 33.86 -15.78
N ASN A 128 -20.83 34.04 -14.80
CA ASN A 128 -20.96 33.16 -13.65
C ASN A 128 -21.96 32.04 -13.92
N PHE A 129 -21.58 30.79 -13.64
CA PHE A 129 -22.40 29.61 -13.90
C PHE A 129 -22.71 28.88 -12.59
N THR A 130 -23.99 28.62 -12.36
CA THR A 130 -24.47 27.95 -11.14
C THR A 130 -23.98 26.50 -11.10
N CYS A 131 -23.48 26.06 -9.95
CA CYS A 131 -22.96 24.71 -9.78
C CYS A 131 -23.27 24.16 -8.39
N LEU A 132 -23.80 22.94 -8.34
CA LEU A 132 -24.02 22.19 -7.11
C LEU A 132 -23.10 20.98 -7.05
N ALA A 133 -22.53 20.72 -5.88
CA ALA A 133 -21.67 19.58 -5.64
C ALA A 133 -22.22 18.67 -4.54
N VAL A 134 -22.09 17.37 -4.74
CA VAL A 134 -22.19 16.37 -3.67
C VAL A 134 -20.80 15.84 -3.41
N VAL A 135 -20.35 15.88 -2.16
CA VAL A 135 -19.03 15.39 -1.77
C VAL A 135 -19.18 14.10 -0.97
N PHE A 136 -18.43 13.07 -1.37
CA PHE A 136 -18.33 11.77 -0.74
C PHE A 136 -16.93 11.58 -0.15
N ASN A 137 -16.87 11.34 1.15
CA ASN A 137 -15.64 10.96 1.85
C ASN A 137 -15.56 9.43 1.88
N LEU A 138 -14.70 8.87 1.05
CA LEU A 138 -14.51 7.44 0.86
C LEU A 138 -13.29 6.97 1.64
N ARG A 139 -13.50 6.20 2.71
CA ARG A 139 -12.42 5.62 3.53
C ARG A 139 -12.06 4.23 3.00
N ARG A 140 -10.78 3.91 2.85
CA ARG A 140 -10.34 2.58 2.40
C ARG A 140 -10.44 1.54 3.51
N ARG A 141 -10.90 0.33 3.15
CA ARG A 141 -10.90 -0.83 4.05
C ARG A 141 -9.50 -1.47 4.10
N LEU A 142 -8.90 -1.50 5.28
CA LEU A 142 -7.51 -1.97 5.47
C LEU A 142 -7.35 -3.49 5.49
N GLY A 143 -8.42 -4.25 5.74
CA GLY A 143 -8.35 -5.70 5.97
C GLY A 143 -7.62 -6.46 4.87
N TYR A 144 -7.92 -6.17 3.61
CA TYR A 144 -7.26 -6.81 2.47
C TYR A 144 -5.73 -6.59 2.47
N HIS A 145 -5.29 -5.34 2.67
CA HIS A 145 -3.86 -4.99 2.69
C HIS A 145 -3.13 -5.58 3.89
N LEU A 146 -3.80 -5.71 5.04
CA LEU A 146 -3.24 -6.37 6.22
C LEU A 146 -2.86 -7.83 5.92
N PHE A 147 -3.78 -8.61 5.36
CA PHE A 147 -3.56 -10.04 5.13
C PHE A 147 -2.68 -10.35 3.91
N HIS A 148 -2.76 -9.55 2.85
CA HIS A 148 -2.01 -9.81 1.61
C HIS A 148 -0.67 -9.08 1.51
N THR A 149 -0.49 -7.97 2.23
CA THR A 149 0.73 -7.15 2.15
C THR A 149 1.49 -7.12 3.47
N TYR A 150 0.89 -6.62 4.56
CA TYR A 150 1.61 -6.41 5.82
C TYR A 150 2.01 -7.71 6.52
N ILE A 151 1.10 -8.67 6.70
CA ILE A 151 1.40 -9.94 7.38
C ILE A 151 2.48 -10.73 6.64
N PRO A 152 2.38 -10.98 5.32
CA PRO A 152 3.40 -11.74 4.60
C PRO A 152 4.76 -11.04 4.59
N SER A 153 4.80 -9.72 4.42
CA SER A 153 6.08 -8.97 4.42
C SER A 153 6.75 -9.00 5.81
N ALA A 154 5.98 -8.87 6.88
CA ALA A 154 6.50 -9.03 8.25
C ALA A 154 7.04 -10.45 8.49
N LEU A 155 6.35 -11.48 8.02
CA LEU A 155 6.83 -12.87 8.13
C LEU A 155 8.13 -13.08 7.34
N ILE A 156 8.29 -12.45 6.17
CA ILE A 156 9.54 -12.53 5.40
C ILE A 156 10.71 -11.88 6.15
N VAL A 157 10.48 -10.73 6.79
CA VAL A 157 11.50 -10.09 7.64
C VAL A 157 11.85 -10.99 8.83
N VAL A 158 10.86 -11.64 9.44
CA VAL A 158 11.11 -12.62 10.52
C VAL A 158 11.96 -13.80 10.01
N MET A 159 11.66 -14.31 8.81
CA MET A 159 12.43 -15.39 8.19
C MET A 159 13.88 -15.00 7.90
N SER A 160 14.14 -13.72 7.58
CA SER A 160 15.49 -13.28 7.25
C SER A 160 16.41 -13.31 8.47
N TRP A 161 15.94 -12.90 9.65
CA TRP A 161 16.77 -12.96 10.87
C TRP A 161 16.81 -14.34 11.52
N ILE A 162 15.93 -15.30 11.18
CA ILE A 162 16.08 -16.71 11.61
C ILE A 162 17.46 -17.26 11.19
N SER A 163 18.06 -16.72 10.13
CA SER A 163 19.43 -17.04 9.72
C SER A 163 20.48 -16.86 10.83
N PHE A 164 20.28 -15.97 11.80
CA PHE A 164 21.20 -15.75 12.93
C PHE A 164 21.22 -16.90 13.95
N TRP A 165 20.19 -17.75 13.95
CA TRP A 165 20.12 -18.95 14.79
C TRP A 165 20.81 -20.16 14.13
N ILE A 166 21.07 -20.07 12.83
CA ILE A 166 21.76 -21.12 12.09
C ILE A 166 23.26 -21.03 12.37
N LYS A 167 23.87 -22.18 12.64
CA LYS A 167 25.31 -22.32 12.83
C LYS A 167 26.07 -21.64 11.67
N PRO A 168 27.05 -20.77 11.95
CA PRO A 168 27.71 -19.95 10.93
C PRO A 168 28.52 -20.81 9.93
N GLU A 169 28.81 -22.06 10.25
CA GLU A 169 29.42 -23.04 9.34
C GLU A 169 28.49 -23.44 8.17
N ALA A 170 27.17 -23.26 8.29
CA ALA A 170 26.18 -23.60 7.26
C ALA A 170 25.91 -22.43 6.29
N ILE A 171 26.97 -21.98 5.61
CA ILE A 171 26.96 -20.88 4.61
C ILE A 171 25.81 -20.97 3.59
N PRO A 172 25.58 -22.10 2.87
CA PRO A 172 24.56 -22.15 1.82
C PRO A 172 23.15 -21.91 2.33
N ALA A 173 22.84 -22.31 3.57
CA ALA A 173 21.53 -22.10 4.16
C ALA A 173 21.27 -20.61 4.46
N ARG A 174 22.24 -19.90 5.06
CA ARG A 174 22.10 -18.48 5.42
C ARG A 174 21.95 -17.58 4.18
N VAL A 175 22.79 -17.80 3.16
CA VAL A 175 22.72 -17.04 1.89
C VAL A 175 21.38 -17.24 1.20
N THR A 176 20.93 -18.50 1.10
CA THR A 176 19.67 -18.82 0.41
C THR A 176 18.49 -18.15 1.10
N LEU A 177 18.39 -18.23 2.43
CA LEU A 177 17.32 -17.58 3.18
C LEU A 177 17.30 -16.06 2.99
N GLY A 178 18.45 -15.39 3.05
CA GLY A 178 18.53 -13.94 2.88
C GLY A 178 18.20 -13.48 1.45
N VAL A 179 18.77 -14.13 0.44
CA VAL A 179 18.55 -13.77 -0.98
C VAL A 179 17.11 -14.07 -1.41
N THR A 180 16.57 -15.23 -1.02
CA THR A 180 15.17 -15.57 -1.30
C THR A 180 14.22 -14.57 -0.65
N SER A 181 14.46 -14.18 0.61
CA SER A 181 13.64 -13.16 1.31
C SER A 181 13.65 -11.82 0.58
N LEU A 182 14.81 -11.36 0.11
CA LEU A 182 14.94 -10.10 -0.63
C LEU A 182 14.19 -10.16 -1.98
N LEU A 183 14.35 -11.26 -2.71
CA LEU A 183 13.62 -11.49 -3.97
C LEU A 183 12.11 -11.53 -3.74
N THR A 184 11.64 -12.21 -2.69
CA THR A 184 10.21 -12.28 -2.37
C THR A 184 9.64 -10.89 -2.03
N LEU A 185 10.35 -10.08 -1.23
CA LEU A 185 9.92 -8.71 -0.93
C LEU A 185 9.91 -7.81 -2.19
N ALA A 186 10.91 -7.94 -3.06
CA ALA A 186 10.96 -7.19 -4.32
C ALA A 186 9.78 -7.54 -5.25
N THR A 187 9.45 -8.83 -5.36
CA THR A 187 8.28 -9.30 -6.10
C THR A 187 6.98 -8.78 -5.49
N GLN A 188 6.83 -8.85 -4.16
CA GLN A 188 5.64 -8.36 -3.46
C GLN A 188 5.46 -6.85 -3.62
N ASN A 189 6.55 -6.08 -3.59
CA ASN A 189 6.50 -4.63 -3.83
C ASN A 189 5.99 -4.33 -5.24
N THR A 190 6.53 -5.04 -6.25
CA THR A 190 6.09 -4.91 -7.65
C THR A 190 4.60 -5.25 -7.81
N GLN A 191 4.14 -6.34 -7.18
CA GLN A 191 2.73 -6.74 -7.20
C GLN A 191 1.83 -5.68 -6.56
N SER A 192 2.27 -5.08 -5.45
CA SER A 192 1.52 -4.02 -4.79
C SER A 192 1.38 -2.79 -5.71
N GLN A 193 2.44 -2.40 -6.44
CA GLN A 193 2.39 -1.22 -7.32
C GLN A 193 1.53 -1.43 -8.58
N GLN A 194 1.36 -2.67 -9.06
CA GLN A 194 0.51 -2.94 -10.24
C GLN A 194 -0.96 -2.61 -10.02
N SER A 195 -1.41 -2.62 -8.77
CA SER A 195 -2.80 -2.33 -8.41
C SER A 195 -3.09 -0.83 -8.24
N LEU A 196 -2.07 0.02 -8.38
CA LEU A 196 -2.18 1.48 -8.24
C LEU A 196 -1.75 2.21 -9.51
N PRO A 197 -2.31 3.39 -9.80
CA PRO A 197 -1.75 4.26 -10.82
C PRO A 197 -0.31 4.67 -10.42
N PRO A 198 0.61 4.79 -11.38
CA PRO A 198 1.96 5.24 -11.10
C PRO A 198 1.93 6.69 -10.61
N VAL A 199 2.34 6.90 -9.36
CA VAL A 199 2.48 8.22 -8.74
C VAL A 199 3.95 8.48 -8.41
N SER A 200 4.38 9.73 -8.52
CA SER A 200 5.79 10.11 -8.35
C SER A 200 6.21 10.38 -6.90
N TYR A 201 5.26 10.49 -5.98
CA TYR A 201 5.54 10.73 -4.56
C TYR A 201 5.56 9.44 -3.75
N VAL A 202 6.20 9.50 -2.57
CA VAL A 202 6.31 8.36 -1.65
C VAL A 202 4.98 8.11 -0.95
N LYS A 203 4.54 6.85 -0.96
CA LYS A 203 3.33 6.39 -0.28
C LYS A 203 3.67 5.70 1.05
N ALA A 204 2.74 5.66 2.00
CA ALA A 204 2.93 4.95 3.28
C ALA A 204 3.28 3.45 3.08
N ILE A 205 2.69 2.78 2.08
CA ILE A 205 3.07 1.41 1.74
C ILE A 205 4.50 1.28 1.21
N ASP A 206 4.99 2.29 0.47
CA ASP A 206 6.35 2.29 -0.06
C ASP A 206 7.37 2.42 1.08
N VAL A 207 7.05 3.25 2.09
CA VAL A 207 7.86 3.37 3.31
C VAL A 207 7.94 2.02 4.05
N TRP A 208 6.81 1.34 4.21
CA TRP A 208 6.77 0.01 4.82
C TRP A 208 7.63 -1.00 4.04
N MET A 209 7.38 -1.17 2.74
CA MET A 209 8.10 -2.14 1.91
C MET A 209 9.59 -1.82 1.80
N SER A 210 9.96 -0.54 1.72
CA SER A 210 11.36 -0.10 1.71
C SER A 210 12.05 -0.39 3.04
N SER A 211 11.37 -0.13 4.16
CA SER A 211 11.93 -0.43 5.49
C SER A 211 12.16 -1.92 5.70
N CYS A 212 11.19 -2.77 5.35
CA CYS A 212 11.33 -4.23 5.37
C CYS A 212 12.50 -4.71 4.49
N SER A 213 12.65 -4.13 3.30
CA SER A 213 13.75 -4.45 2.38
C SER A 213 15.11 -4.08 2.97
N VAL A 214 15.21 -2.93 3.65
CA VAL A 214 16.44 -2.52 4.36
C VAL A 214 16.78 -3.50 5.49
N PHE A 215 15.80 -3.97 6.26
CA PHE A 215 16.04 -4.99 7.30
C PHE A 215 16.58 -6.30 6.73
N VAL A 216 15.98 -6.80 5.65
CA VAL A 216 16.47 -8.02 4.99
C VAL A 216 17.86 -7.80 4.41
N PHE A 217 18.13 -6.65 3.81
CA PHE A 217 19.46 -6.30 3.31
C PHE A 217 20.50 -6.23 4.43
N LEU A 218 20.16 -5.64 5.58
CA LEU A 218 21.03 -5.60 6.75
C LEU A 218 21.31 -7.01 7.31
N SER A 219 20.34 -7.93 7.26
CA SER A 219 20.57 -9.32 7.65
C SER A 219 21.53 -10.07 6.70
N LEU A 220 21.50 -9.76 5.40
CA LEU A 220 22.48 -10.26 4.43
C LEU A 220 23.87 -9.65 4.65
N MET A 221 23.93 -8.36 4.98
CA MET A 221 25.18 -7.67 5.29
C MET A 221 25.83 -8.25 6.56
N GLU A 222 25.03 -8.52 7.59
CA GLU A 222 25.47 -9.21 8.81
C GLU A 222 26.12 -10.55 8.49
N PHE A 223 25.47 -11.36 7.66
CA PHE A 223 26.04 -12.64 7.23
C PHE A 223 27.36 -12.46 6.48
N ALA A 224 27.48 -11.46 5.60
CA ALA A 224 28.72 -11.18 4.89
C ALA A 224 29.86 -10.81 5.85
N VAL A 225 29.55 -10.03 6.89
CA VAL A 225 30.51 -9.66 7.95
C VAL A 225 30.92 -10.89 8.76
N VAL A 226 29.97 -11.72 9.23
CA VAL A 226 30.25 -12.97 9.95
C VAL A 226 31.13 -13.91 9.12
N ASN A 227 30.81 -14.07 7.83
CA ASN A 227 31.58 -14.90 6.93
C ASN A 227 32.99 -14.35 6.67
N ASN A 228 33.18 -13.03 6.62
CA ASN A 228 34.53 -12.45 6.49
C ASN A 228 35.40 -12.71 7.73
N TYR A 229 34.83 -12.61 8.94
CA TYR A 229 35.54 -12.96 10.17
C TYR A 229 35.81 -14.48 10.30
N MET A 230 34.93 -15.32 9.75
CA MET A 230 35.14 -16.77 9.64
C MET A 230 36.02 -17.20 8.45
N GLY A 231 36.16 -16.38 7.41
CA GLY A 231 36.88 -16.68 6.18
C GLY A 231 38.31 -17.19 6.40
N PRO A 232 39.17 -16.51 7.18
CA PRO A 232 40.52 -16.97 7.48
C PRO A 232 40.56 -18.18 8.44
N VAL A 233 39.45 -18.51 9.10
CA VAL A 233 39.30 -19.66 10.02
C VAL A 233 38.97 -20.93 9.22
N ALA A 234 38.07 -20.85 8.23
CA ALA A 234 37.66 -21.98 7.39
C ALA A 234 38.73 -22.41 6.38
N THR A 235 39.44 -21.45 5.76
CA THR A 235 40.55 -21.79 4.82
C THR A 235 41.74 -22.42 5.54
N LYS A 236 41.99 -22.06 6.80
CA LYS A 236 43.05 -22.68 7.63
C LYS A 236 42.62 -24.05 8.17
N ALA A 237 41.34 -24.25 8.52
CA ALA A 237 40.82 -25.54 8.95
C ALA A 237 40.78 -26.59 7.81
N MET A 238 40.51 -26.18 6.57
CA MET A 238 40.64 -27.07 5.40
C MET A 238 42.10 -27.38 5.03
N LYS A 239 43.07 -26.58 5.50
CA LYS A 239 44.50 -26.82 5.26
C LYS A 239 45.15 -27.74 6.31
N GLY A 240 44.33 -28.42 7.13
CA GLY A 240 44.79 -29.41 8.09
C GLY A 240 45.18 -30.72 7.41
N TYR A 241 46.47 -31.04 7.52
CA TYR A 241 47.23 -32.19 7.03
C TYR A 241 47.62 -32.16 5.54
N SER A 242 48.73 -31.50 5.23
CA SER A 242 49.52 -31.81 4.03
C SER A 242 50.18 -33.18 4.19
N ASP A 243 50.15 -34.03 3.16
CA ASP A 243 50.82 -35.36 3.12
C ASP A 243 52.31 -35.33 3.49
N GLU A 244 52.94 -34.16 3.50
CA GLU A 244 54.33 -33.95 3.96
C GLU A 244 54.50 -34.24 5.47
N ASP A 245 53.47 -34.00 6.30
CA ASP A 245 53.56 -34.23 7.75
C ASP A 245 53.48 -35.74 8.12
N ILE A 246 52.81 -36.58 7.28
CA ILE A 246 52.65 -38.05 7.50
C ILE A 246 53.99 -38.73 7.25
N ASN A 247 54.74 -38.23 6.28
CA ASN A 247 56.03 -38.80 5.89
C ASN A 247 57.15 -38.45 6.90
N LEU A 248 56.98 -37.41 7.71
CA LEU A 248 57.92 -37.00 8.75
C LEU A 248 57.83 -37.86 10.03
N GLU A 249 56.66 -38.41 10.36
CA GLU A 249 56.51 -39.33 11.50
C GLU A 249 57.14 -40.71 11.24
N THR A 250 57.17 -41.17 9.98
CA THR A 250 57.70 -42.50 9.64
C THR A 250 59.24 -42.57 9.72
N ASN A 251 59.94 -41.44 9.60
CA ASN A 251 61.41 -41.39 9.60
C ASN A 251 62.07 -41.02 10.94
N ASN A 252 61.29 -40.69 11.98
CA ASN A 252 61.82 -40.12 13.22
C ASN A 252 61.90 -41.07 14.43
N PHE A 253 61.99 -42.39 14.21
CA PHE A 253 62.32 -43.32 15.31
C PHE A 253 63.79 -43.28 15.77
N ARG A 254 64.59 -42.33 15.27
CA ARG A 254 65.96 -42.10 15.75
C ARG A 254 66.26 -40.61 15.85
N ALA A 255 66.60 -40.22 17.07
CA ALA A 255 67.38 -39.04 17.47
C ALA A 255 66.61 -37.83 18.05
N VAL A 256 66.71 -37.76 19.38
CA VAL A 256 67.13 -36.60 20.19
C VAL A 256 66.17 -35.41 20.31
N GLU A 257 65.85 -35.15 21.58
CA GLU A 257 65.22 -33.97 22.18
C GLU A 257 65.37 -32.67 21.37
N ARG A 258 64.24 -32.08 20.97
CA ARG A 258 64.10 -30.65 20.66
C ARG A 258 62.99 -30.07 21.54
N PRO A 259 63.17 -28.86 22.10
CA PRO A 259 62.16 -28.23 22.93
C PRO A 259 60.92 -27.88 22.09
N CYS A 260 59.74 -28.04 22.69
CA CYS A 260 58.46 -27.61 22.14
C CYS A 260 58.56 -26.17 21.65
N PHE A 261 58.43 -25.96 20.33
CA PHE A 261 58.24 -24.64 19.75
C PHE A 261 56.74 -24.29 19.91
N GLU A 262 56.49 -23.18 20.59
CA GLU A 262 55.16 -22.67 20.94
C GLU A 262 54.22 -22.58 19.74
N SER A 263 53.15 -23.38 19.76
CA SER A 263 52.00 -23.28 18.85
C SER A 263 50.86 -22.44 19.46
N GLN A 264 51.14 -21.58 20.44
CA GLN A 264 50.09 -20.88 21.21
C GLN A 264 49.47 -19.66 20.50
N THR A 265 50.23 -18.90 19.71
CA THR A 265 49.74 -17.64 19.11
C THR A 265 48.73 -17.84 17.97
N GLN A 266 48.75 -19.00 17.29
CA GLN A 266 47.85 -19.30 16.17
C GLN A 266 46.48 -19.83 16.63
N TYR A 267 46.41 -20.48 17.79
CA TYR A 267 45.15 -20.91 18.41
C TYR A 267 44.39 -19.73 19.04
N ASP A 268 45.09 -18.78 19.67
CA ASP A 268 44.45 -17.60 20.28
C ASP A 268 43.76 -16.69 19.26
N THR A 269 44.38 -16.46 18.10
CA THR A 269 43.75 -15.68 17.01
C THR A 269 42.56 -16.41 16.38
N PHE A 270 42.59 -17.75 16.31
CA PHE A 270 41.48 -18.59 15.82
C PHE A 270 40.27 -18.56 16.76
N CYS A 271 40.51 -18.72 18.06
CA CYS A 271 39.47 -18.64 19.09
C CYS A 271 38.87 -17.23 19.19
N HIS A 272 39.69 -16.18 19.03
CA HIS A 272 39.22 -14.80 19.08
C HIS A 272 38.28 -14.47 17.90
N SER A 273 38.66 -14.77 16.65
CA SER A 273 37.81 -14.50 15.47
C SER A 273 36.49 -15.27 15.50
N ARG A 274 36.51 -16.53 15.95
CA ARG A 274 35.29 -17.34 16.11
C ARG A 274 34.39 -16.78 17.22
N SER A 275 34.96 -16.36 18.34
CA SER A 275 34.21 -15.75 19.45
C SER A 275 33.59 -14.42 19.04
N THR A 276 34.29 -13.61 18.24
CA THR A 276 33.78 -12.35 17.69
C THR A 276 32.61 -12.58 16.73
N ALA A 277 32.70 -13.58 15.85
CA ALA A 277 31.59 -13.95 14.96
C ALA A 277 30.33 -14.39 15.74
N ILE A 278 30.49 -15.20 16.78
CA ILE A 278 29.39 -15.64 17.64
C ILE A 278 28.79 -14.46 18.42
N CYS A 279 29.63 -13.52 18.88
CA CYS A 279 29.17 -12.31 19.56
C CYS A 279 28.32 -11.42 18.65
N ILE A 280 28.70 -11.29 17.37
CA ILE A 280 27.93 -10.55 16.36
C ILE A 280 26.56 -11.21 16.16
N ASP A 281 26.51 -12.53 15.92
CA ASP A 281 25.24 -13.26 15.78
C ASP A 281 24.37 -13.09 17.05
N GLN A 282 24.97 -13.14 18.25
CA GLN A 282 24.25 -13.01 19.52
C GLN A 282 23.66 -11.61 19.75
N PHE A 283 24.38 -10.57 19.35
CA PHE A 283 23.87 -9.19 19.38
C PHE A 283 22.74 -9.00 18.35
N SER A 284 22.94 -9.47 17.12
CA SER A 284 21.96 -9.35 16.02
C SER A 284 20.62 -10.02 16.35
N ARG A 285 20.65 -11.14 17.08
CA ARG A 285 19.43 -11.84 17.55
C ARG A 285 18.50 -10.99 18.40
N PHE A 286 19.03 -10.05 19.16
CA PHE A 286 18.21 -9.13 19.96
C PHE A 286 17.93 -7.83 19.22
N PHE A 287 18.95 -7.25 18.58
CA PHE A 287 18.87 -5.95 17.94
C PHE A 287 17.84 -5.90 16.80
N PHE A 288 17.82 -6.90 15.92
CA PHE A 288 16.94 -6.90 14.75
C PHE A 288 15.45 -7.00 15.13
N PRO A 289 15.00 -7.98 15.95
CA PRO A 289 13.60 -8.04 16.38
C PRO A 289 13.17 -6.81 17.18
N PHE A 290 14.03 -6.29 18.05
CA PHE A 290 13.74 -5.08 18.84
C PHE A 290 13.58 -3.84 17.95
N SER A 291 14.50 -3.63 17.01
CA SER A 291 14.45 -2.52 16.07
C SER A 291 13.23 -2.62 15.14
N PHE A 292 12.85 -3.82 14.69
CA PHE A 292 11.66 -4.01 13.88
C PHE A 292 10.38 -3.77 14.67
N PHE A 293 10.34 -4.17 15.94
CA PHE A 293 9.21 -3.87 16.83
C PHE A 293 9.02 -2.35 17.00
N ILE A 294 10.11 -1.60 17.24
CA ILE A 294 10.06 -0.13 17.29
C ILE A 294 9.52 0.44 15.97
N LEU A 295 10.02 -0.05 14.82
CA LEU A 295 9.53 0.41 13.53
C LEU A 295 8.03 0.18 13.37
N ASN A 296 7.53 -0.99 13.77
CA ASN A 296 6.10 -1.28 13.74
C ASN A 296 5.32 -0.28 14.59
N VAL A 297 5.73 -0.06 15.84
CA VAL A 297 5.05 0.89 16.73
C VAL A 297 5.04 2.29 16.11
N VAL A 298 6.18 2.77 15.62
CA VAL A 298 6.27 4.09 14.98
C VAL A 298 5.38 4.16 13.74
N TYR A 299 5.45 3.18 12.85
CA TYR A 299 4.68 3.15 11.60
C TYR A 299 3.18 3.20 11.88
N TRP A 300 2.69 2.29 12.72
CA TRP A 300 1.28 2.22 13.06
C TRP A 300 0.81 3.45 13.83
N CYS A 301 1.63 4.04 14.71
CA CYS A 301 1.27 5.30 15.38
C CYS A 301 1.23 6.52 14.44
N THR A 302 2.01 6.52 13.34
CA THR A 302 2.03 7.65 12.40
C THR A 302 0.93 7.60 11.35
N PHE A 303 0.52 6.39 10.93
CA PHE A 303 -0.39 6.22 9.79
C PHE A 303 -1.78 5.69 10.15
N LEU A 304 -2.01 5.29 11.41
CA LEU A 304 -3.34 4.91 11.93
C LEU A 304 -4.06 6.13 12.52
#